data_AF-A0A3Q9IGR4-F1
#
_entry.id   AF-A0A3Q9IGR4-F1
#
_cell.length_a   1.000
_cell.length_b   1.000
_cell.length_c   1.000
_cell.angle_alpha   90.00
_cell.angle_beta   90.00
_cell.angle_gamma   90.00
#
_symmetry.space_group_name_H-M   'P 1'
#
loop_
_entity.id
_entity.type
_entity.pdbx_description
1 polymer ?
#
loop_
_entity_poly.entity_id
_entity_poly.type
_entity_poly.pdbx_seq_one_letter_code
_entity_poly.pdbx_strand_id
1 'polypeptide(L)'
;MTPSVPDILVGNFMCMADPGPPEQQGEFLAGKVAVVALLSLLAAQEAERGAAARVTENAAIREILAEAALDYSLQGDWPADPAEPTISGLDRVNAALRLALMNLHEMVEARGDTVRHSSILRLYARMAELRRLDLPPLPGAR
;
A
#
# COMPACT_ATOMS: atom_id res chain seq x y z
N MET A 1 10.91 -7.09 8.38
CA MET A 1 10.59 -5.65 8.22
C MET A 1 10.38 -5.39 6.75
N THR A 2 9.36 -4.61 6.39
CA THR A 2 9.16 -4.12 5.02
C THR A 2 9.90 -2.79 4.89
N PRO A 3 10.81 -2.62 3.92
CA PRO A 3 11.59 -1.38 3.78
C PRO A 3 10.69 -0.19 3.44
N SER A 4 11.00 0.97 4.00
CA SER A 4 10.33 2.23 3.67
C SER A 4 10.85 2.83 2.36
N VAL A 5 10.11 3.76 1.76
CA VAL A 5 10.56 4.49 0.56
C VAL A 5 11.93 5.16 0.77
N PRO A 6 12.20 5.85 1.90
CA PRO A 6 13.54 6.34 2.20
C PRO A 6 14.61 5.24 2.20
N ASP A 7 14.34 4.08 2.80
CA ASP A 7 15.30 2.96 2.83
C ASP A 7 15.65 2.48 1.42
N ILE A 8 14.65 2.39 0.54
CA ILE A 8 14.83 2.00 -0.87
C ILE A 8 15.69 3.04 -1.61
N LEU A 9 15.39 4.33 -1.45
CA LEU A 9 16.10 5.40 -2.15
C LEU A 9 17.55 5.52 -1.68
N VAL A 10 17.81 5.39 -0.38
CA VAL A 10 19.18 5.35 0.17
C VAL A 10 19.93 4.12 -0.34
N GLY A 11 19.27 2.95 -0.35
CA GLY A 11 19.84 1.72 -0.90
C GLY A 11 20.19 1.84 -2.38
N ASN A 12 19.33 2.44 -3.20
CA ASN A 12 19.58 2.74 -4.61
C ASN A 12 20.82 3.63 -4.79
N PHE A 13 20.95 4.68 -3.97
CA PHE A 13 22.11 5.56 -4.00
C PHE A 13 23.40 4.82 -3.62
N MET A 14 23.40 4.09 -2.49
CA MET A 14 24.56 3.31 -2.04
C MET A 14 24.97 2.27 -3.08
N CYS A 15 24.00 1.61 -3.71
CA CYS A 15 24.23 0.66 -4.78
C CYS A 15 25.00 1.33 -5.93
N MET A 16 24.64 2.55 -6.33
CA MET A 16 25.31 3.27 -7.42
C MET A 16 26.64 3.91 -7.03
N ALA A 17 26.84 4.22 -5.75
CA ALA A 17 28.02 4.94 -5.26
C ALA A 17 29.31 4.11 -5.32
N ASP A 18 29.21 2.78 -5.21
CA ASP A 18 30.37 1.89 -5.26
C ASP A 18 30.59 1.34 -6.69
N PRO A 19 31.68 1.72 -7.38
CA PRO A 19 31.99 1.17 -8.69
C PRO A 19 32.34 -0.32 -8.56
N GLY A 20 31.61 -1.16 -9.29
CA GLY A 20 31.94 -2.58 -9.39
C GLY A 20 33.29 -2.81 -10.09
N PRO A 21 33.87 -4.02 -9.95
CA PRO A 21 35.07 -4.41 -10.67
C PRO A 21 34.97 -4.16 -12.19
N PRO A 22 36.08 -3.86 -12.89
CA PRO A 22 36.07 -3.56 -14.32
C PRO A 22 35.38 -4.62 -15.19
N GLU A 23 35.50 -5.89 -14.82
CA GLU A 23 34.85 -7.03 -15.47
C GLU A 23 33.31 -7.01 -15.41
N GLN A 24 32.72 -6.20 -14.53
CA GLN A 24 31.28 -5.99 -14.41
C GLN A 24 30.78 -4.76 -15.20
N GLN A 25 31.68 -4.05 -15.89
CA GLN A 25 31.34 -2.90 -16.72
C GLN A 25 30.76 -3.39 -18.06
N GLY A 26 29.44 -3.31 -18.20
CA GLY A 26 28.73 -3.82 -19.37
C GLY A 26 27.26 -4.10 -19.05
N GLU A 27 26.76 -5.26 -19.47
CA GLU A 27 25.36 -5.66 -19.29
C GLU A 27 24.92 -5.67 -17.82
N PHE A 28 25.80 -6.09 -16.90
CA PHE A 28 25.49 -6.07 -15.47
C PHE A 28 25.28 -4.66 -14.94
N LEU A 29 26.16 -3.71 -15.29
CA LEU A 29 26.01 -2.30 -14.93
C LEU A 29 24.73 -1.70 -15.53
N ALA A 30 24.42 -2.03 -16.79
CA ALA A 30 23.18 -1.60 -17.43
C ALA A 30 21.93 -2.16 -16.71
N GLY A 31 21.95 -3.43 -16.32
CA GLY A 31 20.90 -4.06 -15.53
C GLY A 31 20.74 -3.44 -14.16
N LYS A 32 21.84 -3.17 -13.46
CA LYS A 32 21.87 -2.47 -12.16
C LYS A 32 21.24 -1.08 -12.27
N VAL A 33 21.61 -0.30 -13.28
CA VAL A 33 21.02 1.03 -13.55
C VAL A 33 19.52 0.91 -13.84
N ALA A 34 19.11 -0.07 -14.64
CA ALA A 34 17.69 -0.29 -14.97
C ALA A 34 16.84 -0.61 -13.74
N VAL A 35 17.33 -1.46 -12.83
CA VAL A 35 16.64 -1.79 -11.56
C VAL A 35 16.56 -0.57 -10.64
N VAL A 36 17.66 0.18 -10.50
CA VAL A 36 17.67 1.43 -9.70
C VAL A 36 16.67 2.44 -10.26
N ALA A 37 16.63 2.63 -11.58
CA ALA A 37 15.68 3.53 -12.25
C ALA A 37 14.22 3.09 -12.01
N LEU A 38 13.93 1.78 -12.16
CA LEU A 38 12.62 1.21 -11.88
C LEU A 38 12.18 1.46 -10.43
N LEU A 39 13.00 1.09 -9.45
CA LEU A 39 12.69 1.26 -8.03
C LEU A 39 12.49 2.75 -7.67
N SER A 40 13.29 3.64 -8.26
CA SER A 40 13.16 5.08 -8.04
C SER A 40 11.86 5.63 -8.62
N LEU A 41 11.41 5.14 -9.78
CA LEU A 41 10.11 5.49 -10.35
C LEU A 41 8.95 5.01 -9.47
N LEU A 42 9.01 3.77 -8.98
CA LEU A 42 7.99 3.22 -8.08
C LEU A 42 7.93 3.99 -6.75
N ALA A 43 9.08 4.36 -6.20
CA ALA A 43 9.18 5.22 -5.03
C ALA A 43 8.58 6.62 -5.26
N ALA A 44 8.77 7.21 -6.45
CA ALA A 44 8.17 8.49 -6.81
C ALA A 44 6.64 8.41 -6.87
N GLN A 45 6.08 7.35 -7.47
CA GLN A 45 4.64 7.13 -7.50
C GLN A 45 4.04 6.99 -6.10
N GLU A 46 4.74 6.29 -5.20
CA GLU A 46 4.34 6.13 -3.80
C GLU A 46 4.40 7.46 -3.03
N ALA A 47 5.42 8.29 -3.29
CA ALA A 47 5.53 9.62 -2.69
C ALA A 47 4.42 10.57 -3.15
N GLU A 48 4.04 10.52 -4.44
CA GLU A 48 3.02 11.40 -5.01
C GLU A 48 1.60 11.01 -4.60
N ARG A 49 1.28 9.71 -4.61
CA ARG A 49 -0.10 9.21 -4.44
C ARG A 49 -0.35 8.51 -3.12
N GLY A 50 0.70 8.07 -2.41
CA GLY A 50 0.60 7.14 -1.30
C GLY A 50 -0.23 7.67 -0.13
N ALA A 51 -0.09 8.95 0.22
CA ALA A 51 -0.87 9.58 1.29
C ALA A 51 -2.35 9.70 0.93
N ALA A 52 -2.67 10.21 -0.27
CA ALA A 52 -4.04 10.35 -0.75
C ALA A 52 -4.76 8.99 -0.87
N ALA A 53 -4.05 7.96 -1.34
CA ALA A 53 -4.57 6.59 -1.40
C ALA A 53 -4.96 6.07 0.00
N ARG A 54 -4.11 6.31 1.01
CA ARG A 54 -4.37 5.86 2.40
C ARG A 54 -5.49 6.62 3.08
N VAL A 55 -5.60 7.93 2.86
CA VAL A 55 -6.75 8.73 3.36
C VAL A 55 -8.04 8.21 2.74
N THR A 56 -8.06 7.99 1.42
CA THR A 56 -9.23 7.46 0.70
C THR A 56 -9.62 6.08 1.22
N GLU A 57 -8.64 5.22 1.43
CA GLU A 57 -8.83 3.88 1.97
C GLU A 57 -9.34 3.90 3.42
N ASN A 58 -8.74 4.70 4.30
CA ASN A 58 -9.17 4.81 5.69
C ASN A 58 -10.62 5.30 5.78
N ALA A 59 -10.99 6.30 4.97
CA ALA A 59 -12.36 6.79 4.90
C ALA A 59 -13.33 5.71 4.44
N ALA A 60 -13.01 4.96 3.37
CA ALA A 60 -13.86 3.91 2.84
C ALA A 60 -14.03 2.73 3.82
N ILE A 61 -12.99 2.36 4.57
CA ILE A 61 -13.10 1.32 5.60
C ILE A 61 -14.02 1.80 6.73
N ARG A 62 -13.85 3.04 7.21
CA ARG A 62 -14.71 3.60 8.27
C ARG A 62 -16.18 3.65 7.86
N GLU A 63 -16.47 3.97 6.61
CA GLU A 63 -17.83 4.01 6.08
C GLU A 63 -18.50 2.63 6.22
N ILE A 64 -17.85 1.56 5.73
CA ILE A 64 -18.35 0.18 5.88
C ILE A 64 -18.51 -0.22 7.36
N LEU A 65 -17.54 0.14 8.20
CA LEU A 65 -17.60 -0.17 9.63
C LEU A 65 -18.75 0.58 10.33
N ALA A 66 -18.98 1.85 9.99
CA ALA A 66 -20.04 2.66 10.56
C ALA A 66 -21.43 2.14 10.14
N GLU A 67 -21.61 1.78 8.86
CA GLU A 67 -22.85 1.19 8.35
C GLU A 67 -23.18 -0.16 9.00
N ALA A 68 -22.17 -0.95 9.36
CA ALA A 68 -22.33 -2.24 10.01
C ALA A 68 -22.40 -2.15 11.55
N ALA A 69 -22.12 -0.98 12.14
CA ALA A 69 -21.88 -0.85 13.57
C ALA A 69 -23.05 -1.30 14.44
N LEU A 70 -24.28 -0.92 14.08
CA LEU A 70 -25.48 -1.31 14.82
C LEU A 70 -25.77 -2.81 14.67
N ASP A 71 -25.78 -3.30 13.43
CA ASP A 71 -26.14 -4.69 13.11
C ASP A 71 -25.16 -5.70 13.70
N TYR A 72 -23.88 -5.34 13.80
CA TYR A 72 -22.80 -6.20 14.29
C TYR A 72 -22.28 -5.79 15.67
N SER A 73 -22.91 -4.79 16.32
CA SER A 73 -22.50 -4.29 17.64
C SER A 73 -21.01 -3.91 17.71
N LEU A 74 -20.50 -3.29 16.65
CA LEU A 74 -19.10 -2.87 16.59
C LEU A 74 -18.86 -1.67 17.51
N GLN A 75 -17.73 -1.68 18.20
CA GLN A 75 -17.29 -0.51 18.97
C GLN A 75 -16.63 0.50 18.01
N GLY A 76 -17.25 1.67 17.86
CA GLY A 76 -16.84 2.73 16.93
C GLY A 76 -15.60 3.54 17.34
N ASP A 77 -14.76 3.03 18.23
CA ASP A 77 -13.55 3.70 18.73
C ASP A 77 -12.35 3.45 17.81
N TRP A 78 -12.55 3.65 16.50
CA TRP A 78 -11.47 3.51 15.53
C TRP A 78 -10.63 4.79 15.49
N PRO A 79 -9.29 4.71 15.55
CA PRO A 79 -8.43 5.87 15.67
C PRO A 79 -8.65 6.82 14.51
N ALA A 80 -8.82 8.13 14.72
CA ALA A 80 -8.94 9.11 13.64
C ALA A 80 -7.64 9.22 12.82
N ASP A 81 -7.74 9.78 11.62
CA ASP A 81 -6.55 10.11 10.85
C ASP A 81 -5.70 11.17 11.59
N PRO A 82 -4.36 11.11 11.49
CA PRO A 82 -3.49 12.08 12.14
C PRO A 82 -3.72 13.49 11.57
N ALA A 83 -3.52 14.52 12.40
CA ALA A 83 -3.62 15.92 11.97
C ALA A 83 -2.69 16.25 10.80
N GLU A 84 -1.50 15.65 10.79
CA GLU A 84 -0.57 15.68 9.67
C GLU A 84 -0.57 14.31 8.96
N PRO A 85 -0.91 14.24 7.66
CA PRO A 85 -1.08 12.99 6.91
C PRO A 85 0.26 12.39 6.46
N THR A 86 1.14 12.11 7.43
CA THR A 86 2.37 11.36 7.17
C THR A 86 2.03 9.91 6.80
N ILE A 87 2.77 9.31 5.86
CA ILE A 87 2.54 7.91 5.42
C ILE A 87 2.54 6.95 6.61
N SER A 88 3.50 7.10 7.54
CA SER A 88 3.59 6.22 8.72
C SER A 88 2.44 6.41 9.70
N GLY A 89 1.92 7.63 9.86
CA GLY A 89 0.72 7.90 10.66
C GLY A 89 -0.53 7.28 10.05
N LEU A 90 -0.70 7.47 8.75
CA LEU A 90 -1.81 6.90 7.99
C LEU A 90 -1.76 5.36 7.98
N ASP A 91 -0.58 4.75 7.87
CA ASP A 91 -0.40 3.29 7.91
C ASP A 91 -0.79 2.70 9.28
N ARG A 92 -0.48 3.38 10.40
CA ARG A 92 -0.91 2.92 11.74
C ARG A 92 -2.43 2.90 11.85
N VAL A 93 -3.09 3.95 11.40
CA VAL A 93 -4.56 4.04 11.39
C VAL A 93 -5.15 2.99 10.47
N ASN A 94 -4.57 2.82 9.28
CA ASN A 94 -4.99 1.83 8.30
C ASN A 94 -4.89 0.40 8.84
N ALA A 95 -3.82 0.07 9.55
CA ALA A 95 -3.64 -1.25 10.16
C ALA A 95 -4.75 -1.56 11.18
N ALA A 96 -5.10 -0.59 12.03
CA ALA A 96 -6.19 -0.74 13.00
C ALA A 96 -7.56 -0.91 12.29
N LEU A 97 -7.83 -0.11 11.26
CA LEU A 97 -9.06 -0.19 10.48
C LEU A 97 -9.17 -1.52 9.72
N ARG A 98 -8.08 -2.00 9.11
CA ARG A 98 -8.06 -3.29 8.42
C ARG A 98 -8.32 -4.45 9.37
N LEU A 99 -7.78 -4.40 10.59
CA LEU A 99 -8.09 -5.40 11.62
C LEU A 99 -9.58 -5.41 11.97
N ALA A 100 -10.18 -4.24 12.17
CA ALA A 100 -11.61 -4.14 12.40
C ALA A 100 -12.44 -4.66 11.22
N LEU A 101 -12.03 -4.37 9.98
CA LEU A 101 -12.69 -4.86 8.76
C LEU A 101 -12.61 -6.38 8.62
N MET A 102 -11.45 -6.97 8.93
CA MET A 102 -11.29 -8.44 8.94
C MET A 102 -12.23 -9.09 9.96
N ASN A 103 -12.29 -8.57 11.19
CA ASN A 103 -13.22 -9.07 12.22
C ASN A 103 -14.68 -8.94 11.79
N LEU A 104 -15.07 -7.80 11.20
CA LEU A 104 -16.42 -7.64 10.65
C LEU A 104 -16.70 -8.68 9.55
N HIS A 105 -15.74 -8.89 8.65
CA HIS A 105 -15.90 -9.83 7.54
C HIS A 105 -16.09 -11.27 8.05
N GLU A 106 -15.34 -11.70 9.06
CA GLU A 106 -15.56 -12.99 9.73
C GLU A 106 -16.99 -13.13 10.29
N MET A 107 -17.50 -12.09 10.96
CA MET A 107 -18.87 -12.10 11.49
C MET A 107 -19.94 -12.13 10.39
N VAL A 108 -19.72 -11.39 9.31
CA VAL A 108 -20.59 -11.34 8.13
C VAL A 108 -20.68 -12.72 7.47
N GLU A 109 -19.55 -13.42 7.34
CA GLU A 109 -19.50 -14.78 6.81
C GLU A 109 -20.21 -15.77 7.73
N ALA A 110 -19.97 -15.68 9.04
CA ALA A 110 -20.64 -16.54 10.03
C ALA A 110 -22.17 -16.39 10.03
N ARG A 111 -22.69 -15.20 9.71
CA ARG A 111 -24.14 -14.93 9.59
C ARG A 111 -24.72 -15.21 8.20
N GLY A 112 -23.89 -15.46 7.20
CA GLY A 112 -24.33 -15.61 5.81
C GLY A 112 -24.88 -14.33 5.19
N ASP A 113 -24.44 -13.14 5.65
CA ASP A 113 -24.86 -11.84 5.09
C ASP A 113 -24.15 -11.59 3.75
N THR A 114 -24.72 -12.13 2.68
CA THR A 114 -24.15 -12.08 1.32
C THR A 114 -24.04 -10.67 0.76
N VAL A 115 -24.92 -9.76 1.16
CA VAL A 115 -24.92 -8.36 0.70
C VAL A 115 -23.69 -7.64 1.24
N ARG A 116 -23.45 -7.72 2.56
CA ARG A 116 -22.27 -7.11 3.17
C ARG A 116 -20.99 -7.80 2.76
N HIS A 117 -20.98 -9.12 2.66
CA HIS A 117 -19.83 -9.87 2.16
C HIS A 117 -19.36 -9.35 0.80
N SER A 118 -20.31 -9.20 -0.14
CA SER A 118 -20.03 -8.68 -1.48
C SER A 118 -19.54 -7.22 -1.44
N SER A 119 -20.04 -6.40 -0.51
CA SER A 119 -19.56 -5.03 -0.32
C SER A 119 -18.12 -4.97 0.16
N ILE A 120 -17.76 -5.80 1.13
CA ILE A 120 -16.39 -5.92 1.66
C ILE A 120 -15.42 -6.40 0.57
N LEU A 121 -15.81 -7.40 -0.23
CA LEU A 121 -14.98 -7.86 -1.35
C LEU A 121 -14.74 -6.76 -2.40
N ARG A 122 -15.77 -5.97 -2.74
CA ARG A 122 -15.60 -4.81 -3.64
C ARG A 122 -14.67 -3.76 -3.04
N LEU A 123 -14.75 -3.53 -1.72
CA LEU A 123 -13.83 -2.65 -1.03
C LEU A 123 -12.39 -3.16 -1.13
N TYR A 124 -12.13 -4.45 -0.90
CA TYR A 124 -10.77 -5.01 -1.07
C TYR A 124 -10.23 -4.83 -2.49
N ALA A 125 -11.06 -5.06 -3.51
CA ALA A 125 -10.67 -4.81 -4.90
C ALA A 125 -10.31 -3.34 -5.12
N ARG A 126 -11.15 -2.40 -4.62
CA ARG A 126 -10.88 -0.96 -4.71
C ARG A 126 -9.59 -0.57 -3.98
N MET A 127 -9.32 -1.13 -2.81
CA MET A 127 -8.09 -0.88 -2.04
C MET A 127 -6.85 -1.36 -2.80
N ALA A 128 -6.93 -2.50 -3.48
CA ALA A 128 -5.85 -2.99 -4.32
C ALA A 128 -5.58 -2.05 -5.49
N GLU A 129 -6.64 -1.56 -6.17
CA GLU A 129 -6.50 -0.60 -7.27
C GLU A 129 -5.91 0.75 -6.81
N LEU A 130 -6.32 1.27 -5.65
CA LEU A 130 -5.78 2.51 -5.10
C LEU A 130 -4.27 2.44 -4.81
N ARG A 131 -3.75 1.25 -4.52
CA ARG A 131 -2.33 1.00 -4.21
C ARG A 131 -1.54 0.46 -5.40
N ARG A 132 -2.15 0.41 -6.58
CA ARG A 132 -1.48 -0.12 -7.76
C ARG A 132 -0.36 0.82 -8.19
N LEU A 133 0.84 0.26 -8.33
CA LEU A 133 1.97 0.95 -8.94
C LEU A 133 2.06 0.56 -10.41
N ASP A 134 2.28 1.55 -11.26
CA ASP A 134 2.31 1.37 -12.70
C ASP A 134 3.75 1.02 -13.11
N LEU A 135 3.94 -0.19 -13.62
CA LEU A 135 5.25 -0.64 -14.09
C LEU A 135 5.59 0.07 -15.42
N PRO A 136 6.79 0.64 -15.57
CA PRO A 136 7.27 1.09 -16.86
C PRO A 136 7.50 -0.12 -17.78
N PRO A 137 7.54 0.08 -19.11
CA PRO A 137 7.91 -0.98 -20.03
C PRO A 137 9.28 -1.55 -19.66
N LEU A 138 9.35 -2.85 -19.40
CA LEU A 138 10.60 -3.50 -19.01
C LEU A 138 11.53 -3.66 -20.24
N PRO A 139 12.82 -3.33 -20.12
CA PRO A 139 13.77 -3.60 -21.19
C PRO A 139 13.86 -5.11 -21.43
N GLY A 140 13.59 -5.54 -22.67
CA GLY A 140 13.63 -6.96 -23.09
C GLY A 140 12.27 -7.64 -23.34
N ALA A 141 11.14 -6.93 -23.19
CA ALA A 141 9.81 -7.47 -23.49
C ALA A 141 9.43 -7.44 -25.00
N ARG A 142 10.40 -7.67 -25.90
CA ARG A 142 10.18 -7.82 -27.35
C ARG A 142 10.66 -9.17 -27.84
#